data_AF-A0ABD5RBA6-F1
#
_entry.id   AF-A0ABD5RBA6-F1
#
_cell.length_a   1.000
_cell.length_b   1.000
_cell.length_c   1.000
_cell.angle_alpha   90.00
_cell.angle_beta   90.00
_cell.angle_gamma   90.00
#
_symmetry.space_group_name_H-M   'P 1'
#
loop_
_entity.id
_entity.type
_entity.pdbx_description
1 polymer ?
#
loop_
_entity_poly.entity_id
_entity_poly.type
_entity_poly.pdbx_seq_one_letter_code
_entity_poly.pdbx_strand_id
1 'polypeptide(L)'
;MRRRKFLAGAALFATAGCLGGEGESGSSPTRVTEASTETSTATATETATRTETATETSTPTESPTPTSVSPDFVIEIETGGSWSGSIATGGASKSVDGSGDTVYEVRDASLVSTSIQKEGSGSGKLTVRIRADGEVVAKGSTTSAYGVVAVSSSDSFGGGSSGSSGDSAYSVRIEYDGSWRGSVGTAGSQRSVDGSGSRTIEIDGDPNVISVSAQKQDDTDRKLTVKILNDGNVAKESSTTAEYGVVTVSASFY
;
A
#
# COMPACT_ATOMS: atom_id res chain seq x y z
N MET A 1 13.52 19.00 -45.78
CA MET A 1 12.36 18.94 -46.72
C MET A 1 12.06 17.48 -47.04
N ARG A 2 10.93 16.93 -46.61
CA ARG A 2 10.28 15.74 -47.20
C ARG A 2 8.82 15.66 -46.70
N ARG A 3 7.94 15.30 -47.62
CA ARG A 3 6.53 15.72 -47.70
C ARG A 3 5.57 14.84 -46.90
N ARG A 4 4.50 15.47 -46.40
CA ARG A 4 3.34 14.89 -45.72
C ARG A 4 2.57 13.92 -46.65
N LYS A 5 1.99 12.87 -46.07
CA LYS A 5 0.80 12.17 -46.62
C LYS A 5 -0.26 12.16 -45.52
N PHE A 6 -1.36 12.86 -45.78
CA PHE A 6 -2.61 12.79 -45.03
C PHE A 6 -3.42 11.61 -45.57
N LEU A 7 -4.09 10.88 -44.69
CA LEU A 7 -5.19 10.00 -45.04
C LEU A 7 -6.39 10.40 -44.18
N ALA A 8 -7.39 10.95 -44.88
CA ALA A 8 -8.71 11.23 -44.37
C ALA A 8 -9.52 9.92 -44.30
N GLY A 9 -10.24 9.72 -43.21
CA GLY A 9 -11.25 8.68 -43.08
C GLY A 9 -12.44 9.28 -42.34
N ALA A 10 -13.45 9.68 -43.10
CA ALA A 10 -14.74 10.11 -42.56
C ALA A 10 -15.57 8.88 -42.21
N ALA A 11 -16.14 8.85 -41.00
CA ALA A 11 -17.26 7.98 -40.66
C ALA A 11 -18.38 8.85 -40.09
N LEU A 12 -19.42 9.02 -40.89
CA LEU A 12 -20.73 9.51 -40.49
C LEU A 12 -21.50 8.34 -39.87
N PHE A 13 -21.96 8.48 -38.63
CA PHE A 13 -23.11 7.71 -38.15
C PHE A 13 -24.10 8.66 -37.48
N ALA A 14 -25.34 8.53 -37.94
CA ALA A 14 -26.48 9.34 -37.57
C ALA A 14 -27.12 8.87 -36.26
N THR A 15 -27.89 9.80 -35.73
CA THR A 15 -28.58 9.91 -34.45
C THR A 15 -29.79 8.99 -34.24
N ALA A 16 -29.97 8.54 -33.00
CA ALA A 16 -31.23 8.43 -32.26
C ALA A 16 -30.83 8.40 -30.77
N GLY A 17 -31.25 9.27 -29.86
CA GLY A 17 -32.59 9.77 -29.60
C GLY A 17 -32.98 9.29 -28.21
N CYS A 18 -32.68 10.05 -27.16
CA CYS A 18 -33.41 9.96 -25.90
C CYS A 18 -33.61 11.35 -25.32
N LEU A 19 -34.82 11.80 -25.56
CA LEU A 19 -35.52 12.98 -25.05
C LEU A 19 -35.68 12.88 -23.53
N GLY A 20 -35.62 14.02 -22.84
CA GLY A 20 -36.48 14.29 -21.68
C GLY A 20 -35.77 14.56 -20.36
N GLY A 21 -35.91 15.79 -19.86
CA GLY A 21 -35.70 16.11 -18.45
C GLY A 21 -35.29 17.55 -18.16
N GLU A 22 -36.03 18.54 -18.66
CA GLU A 22 -35.96 19.92 -18.14
C GLU A 22 -36.45 19.92 -16.68
N GLY A 23 -35.56 20.31 -15.77
CA GLY A 23 -35.83 20.50 -14.35
C GLY A 23 -35.31 21.86 -13.91
N GLU A 24 -36.26 22.66 -13.43
CA GLU A 24 -36.23 24.10 -13.22
C GLU A 24 -35.09 24.68 -12.35
N SER A 25 -34.74 25.91 -12.71
CA SER A 25 -34.11 26.94 -11.89
C SER A 25 -34.63 26.97 -10.46
N GLY A 26 -33.73 26.81 -9.49
CA GLY A 26 -33.97 27.04 -8.07
C GLY A 26 -32.87 27.91 -7.49
N SER A 27 -33.25 29.12 -7.10
CA SER A 27 -32.44 30.24 -6.64
C SER A 27 -31.38 29.92 -5.57
N SER A 28 -30.26 30.61 -5.70
CA SER A 28 -29.25 30.82 -4.66
C SER A 28 -29.86 31.37 -3.36
N PRO A 29 -29.55 30.77 -2.19
CA PRO A 29 -29.56 31.51 -0.95
C PRO A 29 -28.14 32.02 -0.64
N THR A 30 -28.05 33.34 -0.56
CA THR A 30 -26.97 34.10 0.07
C THR A 30 -26.70 33.54 1.47
N ARG A 31 -25.54 32.89 1.68
CA ARG A 31 -25.11 32.49 3.02
C ARG A 31 -24.52 33.71 3.72
N VAL A 32 -25.22 34.18 4.73
CA VAL A 32 -24.87 35.30 5.59
C VAL A 32 -23.54 34.99 6.31
N THR A 33 -22.61 35.92 6.19
CA THR A 33 -21.41 36.03 7.01
C THR A 33 -21.82 36.55 8.38
N GLU A 34 -21.82 35.68 9.39
CA GLU A 34 -21.90 36.11 10.79
C GLU A 34 -20.52 36.00 11.43
N ALA A 35 -19.99 37.17 11.80
CA ALA A 35 -18.80 37.31 12.62
C ALA A 35 -19.20 37.08 14.08
N SER A 36 -18.78 35.94 14.66
CA SER A 36 -18.84 35.74 16.11
C SER A 36 -17.47 35.99 16.72
N THR A 37 -17.37 37.18 17.30
CA THR A 37 -16.43 37.56 18.34
C THR A 37 -16.80 36.81 19.62
N GLU A 38 -15.93 35.94 20.13
CA GLU A 38 -16.01 35.53 21.54
C GLU A 38 -14.65 35.63 22.24
N THR A 39 -14.66 36.50 23.23
CA THR A 39 -13.65 36.84 24.22
C THR A 39 -13.33 35.63 25.09
N SER A 40 -12.09 35.15 25.05
CA SER A 40 -11.59 34.19 26.04
C SER A 40 -11.10 34.91 27.30
N THR A 41 -11.92 34.85 28.34
CA THR A 41 -11.59 35.24 29.72
C THR A 41 -10.60 34.23 30.31
N ALA A 42 -9.40 34.67 30.64
CA ALA A 42 -8.43 33.88 31.39
C ALA A 42 -8.79 33.92 32.88
N THR A 43 -9.29 32.81 33.42
CA THR A 43 -9.45 32.59 34.86
C THR A 43 -8.22 31.88 35.39
N ALA A 44 -7.44 32.59 36.20
CA ALA A 44 -6.35 32.05 37.00
C ALA A 44 -6.88 31.40 38.29
N THR A 45 -5.96 30.81 39.05
CA THR A 45 -6.09 30.35 40.46
C THR A 45 -6.70 28.93 40.59
N GLU A 46 -6.18 27.96 41.35
CA GLU A 46 -5.37 27.99 42.57
C GLU A 46 -4.31 26.86 42.62
N THR A 47 -3.16 27.18 43.22
CA THR A 47 -2.10 26.25 43.61
C THR A 47 -2.52 25.51 44.88
N ALA A 48 -2.83 24.23 44.78
CA ALA A 48 -3.06 23.36 45.93
C ALA A 48 -1.70 22.91 46.54
N THR A 49 -1.42 23.36 47.76
CA THR A 49 -0.31 22.88 48.59
C THR A 49 -0.54 21.42 48.96
N ARG A 50 0.31 20.53 48.43
CA ARG A 50 0.27 19.09 48.69
C ARG A 50 0.99 18.76 49.99
N THR A 51 0.28 18.10 50.90
CA THR A 51 0.82 17.51 52.14
C THR A 51 1.75 16.34 51.79
N GLU A 52 3.00 16.42 52.26
CA GLU A 52 3.99 15.36 52.12
C GLU A 52 3.62 14.18 53.03
N THR A 53 3.34 13.02 52.42
CA THR A 53 3.10 11.75 53.12
C THR A 53 4.41 10.99 53.18
N ALA A 54 4.79 10.55 54.38
CA ALA A 54 6.04 9.86 54.65
C ALA A 54 6.19 8.60 53.78
N THR A 55 7.38 8.47 53.16
CA THR A 55 7.76 7.35 52.30
C THR A 55 8.28 6.21 53.16
N GLU A 56 7.53 5.12 53.25
CA GLU A 56 8.03 3.87 53.79
C GLU A 56 8.97 3.21 52.77
N THR A 57 10.19 2.94 53.20
CA THR A 57 11.23 2.29 52.37
C THR A 57 11.00 0.78 52.40
N SER A 58 10.39 0.25 51.34
CA SER A 58 10.27 -1.19 51.12
C SER A 58 11.60 -1.75 50.60
N THR A 59 12.01 -2.90 51.17
CA THR A 59 13.13 -3.70 50.67
C THR A 59 12.79 -4.19 49.26
N PRO A 60 13.64 -3.96 48.25
CA PRO A 60 13.39 -4.43 46.89
C PRO A 60 13.48 -5.96 46.87
N THR A 61 12.32 -6.62 46.74
CA THR A 61 12.27 -8.02 46.33
C THR A 61 12.83 -8.11 44.92
N GLU A 62 13.88 -8.90 44.72
CA GLU A 62 14.42 -9.16 43.39
C GLU A 62 13.32 -9.76 42.51
N SER A 63 12.78 -8.93 41.62
CA SER A 63 11.81 -9.35 40.62
C SER A 63 12.55 -10.29 39.67
N PRO A 64 12.02 -11.50 39.40
CA PRO A 64 12.64 -12.40 38.45
C PRO A 64 12.88 -11.66 37.14
N THR A 65 14.11 -11.73 36.62
CA THR A 65 14.43 -11.18 35.30
C THR A 65 13.53 -11.88 34.29
N PRO A 66 12.63 -11.16 33.59
CA PRO A 66 11.77 -11.79 32.62
C PRO A 66 12.64 -12.43 31.55
N THR A 67 12.48 -13.74 31.34
CA THR A 67 13.08 -14.42 30.18
C THR A 67 12.47 -13.78 28.94
N SER A 68 13.27 -12.97 28.24
CA SER A 68 12.87 -12.34 26.99
C SER A 68 12.68 -13.43 25.94
N VAL A 69 11.42 -13.81 25.71
CA VAL A 69 11.05 -14.67 24.59
C VAL A 69 11.08 -13.82 23.32
N SER A 70 11.84 -14.26 22.32
CA SER A 70 11.88 -13.59 21.01
C SER A 70 10.50 -13.74 20.33
N PRO A 71 9.95 -12.69 19.70
CA PRO A 71 8.73 -12.82 18.93
C PRO A 71 8.96 -13.69 17.68
N ASP A 72 7.90 -14.37 17.21
CA ASP A 72 7.95 -15.14 15.96
C ASP A 72 8.09 -14.20 14.76
N PHE A 73 7.36 -13.08 14.78
CA PHE A 73 7.43 -12.06 13.75
C PHE A 73 7.59 -10.65 14.30
N VAL A 74 8.30 -9.81 13.54
CA VAL A 74 8.40 -8.36 13.78
C VAL A 74 7.97 -7.62 12.53
N ILE A 75 6.95 -6.78 12.65
CA ILE A 75 6.49 -5.90 11.56
C ILE A 75 7.12 -4.53 11.79
N GLU A 76 7.88 -4.04 10.82
CA GLU A 76 8.44 -2.69 10.81
C GLU A 76 7.71 -1.84 9.78
N ILE A 77 7.20 -0.69 10.20
CA ILE A 77 6.63 0.33 9.34
C ILE A 77 7.58 1.52 9.42
N GLU A 78 8.08 1.97 8.27
CA GLU A 78 8.93 3.16 8.18
C GLU A 78 8.28 4.20 7.28
N THR A 79 8.11 5.40 7.80
CA THR A 79 7.50 6.52 7.05
C THR A 79 7.75 7.84 7.76
N GLY A 80 7.83 8.93 7.00
CA GLY A 80 7.89 10.28 7.55
C GLY A 80 6.52 10.92 7.87
N GLY A 81 5.41 10.16 7.83
CA GLY A 81 4.06 10.71 8.00
C GLY A 81 3.07 9.72 8.63
N SER A 82 1.79 10.10 8.65
CA SER A 82 0.71 9.28 9.21
C SER A 82 0.26 8.16 8.27
N TRP A 83 -0.20 7.07 8.85
CA TRP A 83 -0.63 5.86 8.17
C TRP A 83 -1.75 5.17 8.96
N SER A 84 -2.59 4.41 8.26
CA SER A 84 -3.62 3.54 8.84
C SER A 84 -3.71 2.24 8.07
N GLY A 85 -4.22 1.17 8.69
CA GLY A 85 -4.18 -0.15 8.07
C GLY A 85 -4.69 -1.27 8.96
N SER A 86 -4.29 -2.48 8.59
CA SER A 86 -4.62 -3.68 9.36
C SER A 86 -3.47 -4.68 9.37
N ILE A 87 -3.38 -5.43 10.46
CA ILE A 87 -2.48 -6.56 10.65
C ILE A 87 -3.35 -7.79 10.91
N ALA A 88 -3.14 -8.84 10.13
CA ALA A 88 -3.81 -10.12 10.26
C ALA A 88 -2.81 -11.21 10.66
N THR A 89 -3.19 -12.03 11.66
CA THR A 89 -2.35 -13.07 12.27
C THR A 89 -3.19 -14.32 12.48
N GLY A 90 -2.87 -15.42 11.79
CA GLY A 90 -3.50 -16.74 12.07
C GLY A 90 -5.03 -16.76 12.09
N GLY A 91 -5.69 -15.92 11.27
CA GLY A 91 -7.16 -15.84 11.20
C GLY A 91 -7.80 -14.72 12.04
N ALA A 92 -7.04 -14.05 12.91
CA ALA A 92 -7.48 -12.80 13.54
C ALA A 92 -6.98 -11.60 12.73
N SER A 93 -7.71 -10.48 12.76
CA SER A 93 -7.23 -9.20 12.24
C SER A 93 -7.46 -8.08 13.24
N LYS A 94 -6.53 -7.12 13.26
CA LYS A 94 -6.63 -5.89 14.04
C LYS A 94 -6.38 -4.69 13.14
N SER A 95 -7.19 -3.65 13.30
CA SER A 95 -6.90 -2.34 12.72
C SER A 95 -5.76 -1.68 13.48
N VAL A 96 -4.92 -0.95 12.76
CA VAL A 96 -3.79 -0.20 13.30
C VAL A 96 -3.68 1.14 12.60
N ASP A 97 -3.21 2.14 13.32
CA ASP A 97 -2.91 3.47 12.82
C ASP A 97 -1.74 4.06 13.60
N GLY A 98 -1.05 5.02 12.99
CA GLY A 98 0.14 5.61 13.58
C GLY A 98 0.77 6.68 12.70
N SER A 99 1.94 7.14 13.14
CA SER A 99 2.77 8.09 12.39
C SER A 99 4.23 7.81 12.67
N GLY A 100 5.10 8.15 11.70
CA GLY A 100 6.52 7.88 11.85
C GLY A 100 6.85 6.38 11.71
N ASP A 101 8.05 6.03 12.18
CA ASP A 101 8.49 4.65 12.22
C ASP A 101 7.83 3.92 13.41
N THR A 102 7.36 2.69 13.19
CA THR A 102 6.64 1.89 14.20
C THR A 102 6.99 0.42 14.07
N VAL A 103 7.07 -0.28 15.19
CA VAL A 103 7.37 -1.70 15.26
C VAL A 103 6.24 -2.44 15.97
N TYR A 104 5.76 -3.54 15.39
CA TYR A 104 4.83 -4.46 16.02
C TYR A 104 5.46 -5.83 16.18
N GLU A 105 5.54 -6.30 17.42
CA GLU A 105 5.84 -7.69 17.70
C GLU A 105 4.58 -8.54 17.56
N VAL A 106 4.71 -9.68 16.88
CA VAL A 106 3.66 -10.66 16.73
C VAL A 106 4.17 -12.00 17.26
N ARG A 107 3.34 -12.63 18.09
CA ARG A 107 3.63 -13.91 18.74
C ARG A 107 2.52 -14.91 18.43
N ASP A 108 2.87 -16.19 18.52
CA ASP A 108 2.00 -17.34 18.32
C ASP A 108 1.26 -17.29 16.98
N ALA A 109 1.90 -16.73 15.95
CA ALA A 109 1.34 -16.62 14.61
C ALA A 109 2.12 -17.52 13.64
N SER A 110 1.40 -18.30 12.85
CA SER A 110 1.97 -19.07 11.73
C SER A 110 1.91 -18.32 10.39
N LEU A 111 1.14 -17.23 10.36
CA LEU A 111 0.94 -16.39 9.20
C LEU A 111 0.73 -14.96 9.66
N VAL A 112 1.43 -14.03 9.02
CA VAL A 112 1.29 -12.59 9.24
C VAL A 112 1.04 -11.92 7.89
N SER A 113 -0.03 -11.13 7.82
CA SER A 113 -0.32 -10.28 6.67
C SER A 113 -0.60 -8.87 7.14
N THR A 114 -0.18 -7.88 6.38
CA THR A 114 -0.39 -6.46 6.69
C THR A 114 -0.86 -5.73 5.46
N SER A 115 -1.69 -4.70 5.67
CA SER A 115 -2.10 -3.75 4.63
C SER A 115 -2.09 -2.37 5.25
N ILE A 116 -1.09 -1.57 4.90
CA ILE A 116 -0.83 -0.25 5.47
C ILE A 116 -0.99 0.81 4.39
N GLN A 117 -1.85 1.79 4.62
CA GLN A 117 -2.13 2.93 3.77
C GLN A 117 -1.51 4.20 4.34
N LYS A 118 -0.94 5.02 3.46
CA LYS A 118 -0.53 6.37 3.81
C LYS A 118 -1.73 7.31 3.92
N GLU A 119 -1.79 8.17 4.93
CA GLU A 119 -2.92 9.12 5.08
C GLU A 119 -2.64 10.51 4.48
N GLY A 120 -1.39 10.78 4.10
CA GLY A 120 -0.97 12.05 3.52
C GLY A 120 -0.70 12.00 2.01
N SER A 121 -0.89 13.13 1.36
CA SER A 121 -0.50 13.37 -0.04
C SER A 121 0.99 13.68 -0.23
N GLY A 122 1.77 13.73 0.86
CA GLY A 122 3.21 14.02 0.80
C GLY A 122 4.00 13.00 -0.04
N SER A 123 5.19 13.38 -0.49
CA SER A 123 6.07 12.52 -1.30
C SER A 123 6.89 11.49 -0.51
N GLY A 124 6.77 11.49 0.83
CA GLY A 124 7.50 10.54 1.69
C GLY A 124 7.23 9.07 1.34
N LYS A 125 8.24 8.22 1.50
CA LYS A 125 8.15 6.78 1.24
C LYS A 125 7.55 6.07 2.46
N LEU A 126 6.57 5.21 2.24
CA LEU A 126 6.09 4.22 3.20
C LEU A 126 6.77 2.88 2.87
N THR A 127 7.47 2.29 3.83
CA THR A 127 8.06 0.95 3.72
C THR A 127 7.49 0.07 4.83
N VAL A 128 7.08 -1.15 4.48
CA VAL A 128 6.63 -2.15 5.46
C VAL A 128 7.51 -3.38 5.30
N ARG A 129 8.00 -3.91 6.41
CA ARG A 129 8.77 -5.16 6.47
C ARG A 129 8.15 -6.12 7.47
N ILE A 130 8.21 -7.40 7.16
CA ILE A 130 7.98 -8.49 8.11
C ILE A 130 9.32 -9.19 8.29
N ARG A 131 9.75 -9.34 9.53
CA ARG A 131 10.88 -10.17 9.92
C ARG A 131 10.42 -11.42 10.65
N ALA A 132 11.11 -12.52 10.43
CA ALA A 132 11.03 -13.74 11.23
C ALA A 132 12.45 -14.10 11.66
N ASP A 133 12.64 -14.46 12.94
CA ASP A 133 13.96 -14.79 13.50
C ASP A 133 15.06 -13.73 13.23
N GLY A 134 14.66 -12.47 13.13
CA GLY A 134 15.55 -11.32 12.84
C GLY A 134 15.84 -11.06 11.35
N GLU A 135 15.48 -11.98 10.46
CA GLU A 135 15.64 -11.84 9.00
C GLU A 135 14.39 -11.23 8.35
N VAL A 136 14.55 -10.37 7.35
CA VAL A 136 13.43 -9.79 6.60
C VAL A 136 12.88 -10.82 5.62
N VAL A 137 11.71 -11.39 5.93
CA VAL A 137 11.04 -12.41 5.11
C VAL A 137 10.02 -11.84 4.13
N ALA A 138 9.54 -10.60 4.34
CA ALA A 138 8.70 -9.90 3.37
C ALA A 138 8.92 -8.38 3.45
N LYS A 139 8.85 -7.69 2.30
CA LYS A 139 9.05 -6.24 2.22
C LYS A 139 8.23 -5.61 1.09
N GLY A 140 7.69 -4.43 1.35
CA GLY A 140 6.94 -3.63 0.38
C GLY A 140 7.18 -2.14 0.60
N SER A 141 7.02 -1.33 -0.45
CA SER A 141 7.08 0.13 -0.30
C SER A 141 6.35 0.90 -1.39
N THR A 142 5.83 2.08 -1.02
CA THR A 142 5.18 3.05 -1.91
C THR A 142 5.65 4.48 -1.61
N THR A 143 5.64 5.33 -2.64
CA THR A 143 5.83 6.79 -2.54
C THR A 143 4.57 7.55 -2.97
N SER A 144 3.51 6.84 -3.35
CA SER A 144 2.28 7.43 -3.85
C SER A 144 1.54 8.14 -2.72
N ALA A 145 0.92 9.28 -3.05
CA ALA A 145 -0.09 9.88 -2.19
C ALA A 145 -1.19 8.85 -1.93
N TYR A 146 -1.51 8.61 -0.67
CA TYR A 146 -2.49 7.59 -0.26
C TYR A 146 -2.18 6.15 -0.73
N GLY A 147 -0.92 5.86 -1.05
CA GLY A 147 -0.49 4.52 -1.47
C GLY A 147 -0.69 3.46 -0.39
N VAL A 148 -0.84 2.21 -0.80
CA VAL A 148 -1.12 1.07 0.08
C VAL A 148 -0.04 0.02 -0.09
N VAL A 149 0.66 -0.32 0.99
CA VAL A 149 1.63 -1.42 1.04
C VAL A 149 0.96 -2.62 1.69
N ALA A 150 0.80 -3.70 0.92
CA ALA A 150 0.40 -4.98 1.46
C ALA A 150 1.55 -5.98 1.38
N VAL A 151 1.86 -6.64 2.50
CA VAL A 151 2.88 -7.69 2.58
C VAL A 151 2.39 -8.82 3.47
N SER A 152 2.71 -10.06 3.10
CA SER A 152 2.38 -11.25 3.88
C SER A 152 3.56 -12.20 3.95
N SER A 153 3.69 -12.91 5.07
CA SER A 153 4.59 -14.03 5.28
C SER A 153 3.85 -15.16 5.98
N SER A 154 4.21 -16.39 5.67
CA SER A 154 3.72 -17.57 6.37
C SER A 154 4.90 -18.47 6.68
N ASP A 155 5.03 -18.91 7.92
CA ASP A 155 5.95 -19.97 8.31
C ASP A 155 5.46 -21.28 7.73
N SER A 156 5.68 -21.47 6.45
CA SER A 156 5.62 -22.80 5.86
C SER A 156 6.87 -23.53 6.34
N PHE A 157 6.81 -24.10 7.55
CA PHE A 157 7.76 -25.10 8.03
C PHE A 157 7.71 -26.30 7.07
N GLY A 158 8.50 -26.22 6.00
CA GLY A 158 8.39 -27.10 4.84
C GLY A 158 9.51 -26.92 3.84
N GLY A 159 10.76 -26.88 4.32
CA GLY A 159 11.93 -27.29 3.52
C GLY A 159 12.64 -26.20 2.73
N GLY A 160 13.60 -25.55 3.39
CA GLY A 160 14.90 -25.16 2.82
C GLY A 160 14.91 -24.24 1.61
N SER A 161 15.22 -22.97 1.82
CA SER A 161 16.12 -22.25 0.92
C SER A 161 16.93 -21.24 1.71
N SER A 162 18.16 -21.67 2.00
CA SER A 162 19.27 -20.84 2.44
C SER A 162 19.37 -19.63 1.53
N GLY A 163 19.43 -18.44 2.13
CA GLY A 163 19.65 -17.18 1.45
C GLY A 163 20.76 -17.27 0.41
N SER A 164 20.35 -17.17 -0.85
CA SER A 164 21.20 -16.70 -1.92
C SER A 164 20.47 -15.49 -2.45
N SER A 165 21.17 -14.37 -2.61
CA SER A 165 20.79 -13.29 -3.52
C SER A 165 20.81 -13.81 -4.97
N GLY A 166 20.10 -14.91 -5.22
CA GLY A 166 19.85 -15.43 -6.54
C GLY A 166 18.93 -14.45 -7.20
N ASP A 167 19.39 -13.90 -8.32
CA ASP A 167 18.55 -13.18 -9.26
C ASP A 167 17.17 -13.86 -9.29
N SER A 168 16.12 -13.14 -8.89
CA SER A 168 14.76 -13.65 -9.01
C SER A 168 14.56 -13.97 -10.49
N ALA A 169 14.52 -15.26 -10.86
CA ALA A 169 14.27 -15.67 -12.23
C ALA A 169 12.97 -15.00 -12.71
N TYR A 170 11.98 -14.88 -11.82
CA TYR A 170 10.72 -14.26 -12.12
C TYR A 170 10.66 -12.80 -11.68
N SER A 171 10.17 -11.93 -12.57
CA SER A 171 9.84 -10.55 -12.22
C SER A 171 8.64 -10.05 -13.00
N VAL A 172 7.98 -9.02 -12.48
CA VAL A 172 6.87 -8.34 -13.12
C VAL A 172 7.31 -6.91 -13.42
N ARG A 173 7.28 -6.52 -14.68
CA ARG A 173 7.60 -5.15 -15.11
C ARG A 173 6.34 -4.44 -15.55
N ILE A 174 6.06 -3.32 -14.91
CA ILE A 174 4.99 -2.40 -15.28
C ILE A 174 5.64 -1.20 -15.95
N GLU A 175 5.25 -0.92 -17.19
CA GLU A 175 5.73 0.22 -17.98
C GLU A 175 4.57 1.18 -18.20
N TYR A 176 4.65 2.32 -17.52
CA TYR A 176 3.71 3.42 -17.65
C TYR A 176 4.43 4.70 -17.27
N ASP A 177 4.02 5.86 -17.79
CA ASP A 177 4.63 7.14 -17.42
C ASP A 177 3.73 7.99 -16.50
N GLY A 178 2.57 7.44 -16.11
CA GLY A 178 1.70 7.99 -15.06
C GLY A 178 1.68 7.14 -13.77
N SER A 179 0.70 7.40 -12.91
CA SER A 179 0.45 6.65 -11.68
C SER A 179 -0.46 5.46 -11.96
N TRP A 180 -0.20 4.34 -11.29
CA TRP A 180 -0.96 3.10 -11.41
C TRP A 180 -1.10 2.40 -10.05
N ARG A 181 -2.15 1.58 -9.91
CA ARG A 181 -2.38 0.69 -8.78
C ARG A 181 -2.72 -0.70 -9.27
N GLY A 182 -2.48 -1.73 -8.48
CA GLY A 182 -2.58 -3.09 -8.96
C GLY A 182 -2.37 -4.13 -7.87
N SER A 183 -2.29 -5.38 -8.30
CA SER A 183 -1.93 -6.51 -7.47
C SER A 183 -1.01 -7.45 -8.24
N VAL A 184 -0.11 -8.09 -7.52
CA VAL A 184 0.75 -9.16 -8.04
C VAL A 184 0.63 -10.35 -7.10
N GLY A 185 0.48 -11.53 -7.67
CA GLY A 185 0.35 -12.75 -6.89
C GLY A 185 0.93 -13.96 -7.60
N THR A 186 1.29 -14.94 -6.77
CA THR A 186 1.64 -16.29 -7.17
C THR A 186 0.54 -17.24 -6.72
N ALA A 187 0.65 -18.54 -7.02
CA ALA A 187 -0.35 -19.53 -6.61
C ALA A 187 -0.59 -19.49 -5.07
N GLY A 188 -1.73 -18.91 -4.67
CA GLY A 188 -2.15 -18.80 -3.27
C GLY A 188 -1.67 -17.56 -2.50
N SER A 189 -0.84 -16.69 -3.10
CA SER A 189 -0.34 -15.47 -2.45
C SER A 189 -0.58 -14.26 -3.34
N GLN A 190 -1.17 -13.18 -2.82
CA GLN A 190 -1.38 -11.93 -3.56
C GLN A 190 -1.00 -10.74 -2.69
N ARG A 191 -0.28 -9.77 -3.27
CA ARG A 191 0.02 -8.49 -2.65
C ARG A 191 -0.43 -7.33 -3.53
N SER A 192 -0.96 -6.29 -2.92
CA SER A 192 -1.26 -5.02 -3.59
C SER A 192 0.05 -4.30 -3.92
N VAL A 193 0.08 -3.69 -5.10
CA VAL A 193 1.20 -2.90 -5.58
C VAL A 193 0.68 -1.61 -6.19
N ASP A 194 1.34 -0.50 -5.90
CA ASP A 194 1.08 0.77 -6.56
C ASP A 194 2.41 1.44 -6.92
N GLY A 195 2.37 2.36 -7.86
CA GLY A 195 3.57 3.06 -8.27
C GLY A 195 3.30 4.11 -9.33
N SER A 196 4.37 4.79 -9.73
CA SER A 196 4.39 5.70 -10.86
C SER A 196 5.59 5.39 -11.73
N GLY A 197 5.50 5.73 -13.01
CA GLY A 197 6.57 5.41 -13.94
C GLY A 197 6.70 3.90 -14.19
N SER A 198 7.82 3.54 -14.82
CA SER A 198 8.17 2.14 -15.04
C SER A 198 8.75 1.53 -13.78
N ARG A 199 8.27 0.34 -13.39
CA ARG A 199 8.68 -0.36 -12.17
C ARG A 199 8.85 -1.84 -12.45
N THR A 200 9.92 -2.43 -11.91
CA THR A 200 10.10 -3.88 -11.85
C THR A 200 9.84 -4.34 -10.42
N ILE A 201 9.10 -5.45 -10.30
CA ILE A 201 8.72 -6.09 -9.06
C ILE A 201 9.28 -7.51 -9.11
N GLU A 202 10.22 -7.81 -8.22
CA GLU A 202 10.81 -9.15 -8.11
C GLU A 202 9.81 -10.12 -7.49
N ILE A 203 9.80 -11.35 -8.01
CA ILE A 203 8.97 -12.45 -7.52
C ILE A 203 9.90 -13.49 -6.93
N ASP A 204 9.76 -13.71 -5.63
CA ASP A 204 10.58 -14.67 -4.89
C ASP A 204 10.14 -16.12 -5.18
N GLY A 205 11.13 -17.01 -5.28
CA GLY A 205 10.95 -18.45 -5.48
C GLY A 205 10.63 -18.86 -6.92
N ASP A 206 10.11 -20.09 -7.06
CA ASP A 206 9.78 -20.74 -8.34
C ASP A 206 8.25 -20.96 -8.49
N PRO A 207 7.48 -19.89 -8.76
CA PRO A 207 6.03 -19.99 -8.85
C PRO A 207 5.57 -20.68 -10.14
N ASN A 208 4.71 -21.70 -10.01
CA ASN A 208 4.06 -22.34 -11.16
C ASN A 208 3.07 -21.40 -11.89
N VAL A 209 2.56 -20.37 -11.20
CA VAL A 209 1.61 -19.39 -11.76
C VAL A 209 1.91 -18.02 -11.20
N ILE A 210 1.93 -17.02 -12.08
CA ILE A 210 2.02 -15.60 -11.74
C ILE A 210 0.79 -14.90 -12.31
N SER A 211 0.13 -14.07 -11.50
CA SER A 211 -1.01 -13.24 -11.89
C SER A 211 -0.76 -11.80 -11.50
N VAL A 212 -1.05 -10.87 -12.41
CA VAL A 212 -0.85 -9.45 -12.20
C VAL A 212 -2.06 -8.68 -12.70
N SER A 213 -2.49 -7.69 -11.93
CA SER A 213 -3.41 -6.65 -12.37
C SER A 213 -2.79 -5.27 -12.15
N ALA A 214 -3.02 -4.34 -13.07
CA ALA A 214 -2.63 -2.94 -12.92
C ALA A 214 -3.67 -2.02 -13.58
N GLN A 215 -3.95 -0.87 -12.96
CA GLN A 215 -4.95 0.10 -13.37
C GLN A 215 -4.34 1.50 -13.40
N LYS A 216 -4.57 2.23 -14.49
CA LYS A 216 -4.22 3.66 -14.60
C LYS A 216 -4.98 4.49 -13.57
N GLN A 217 -4.33 5.51 -13.02
CA GLN A 217 -4.97 6.48 -12.11
C GLN A 217 -5.24 7.82 -12.78
N ASP A 218 -5.30 7.83 -14.12
CA ASP A 218 -5.55 9.02 -14.93
C ASP A 218 -6.34 8.65 -16.21
N ASP A 219 -6.85 9.69 -16.86
CA ASP A 219 -7.68 9.68 -18.07
C ASP A 219 -6.87 9.98 -19.34
N THR A 220 -5.55 9.83 -19.31
CA THR A 220 -4.73 10.09 -20.51
C THR A 220 -4.86 8.94 -21.51
N ASP A 221 -4.42 9.13 -22.76
CA ASP A 221 -4.35 8.08 -23.80
C ASP A 221 -3.04 7.27 -23.75
N ARG A 222 -2.20 7.53 -22.74
CA ARG A 222 -0.91 6.88 -22.55
C ARG A 222 -1.06 5.39 -22.27
N LYS A 223 -0.10 4.60 -22.78
CA LYS A 223 -0.14 3.14 -22.78
C LYS A 223 0.43 2.56 -21.48
N LEU A 224 -0.40 1.88 -20.70
CA LEU A 224 0.03 1.01 -19.60
C LEU A 224 0.37 -0.37 -20.17
N THR A 225 1.58 -0.87 -19.92
CA THR A 225 2.01 -2.22 -20.30
C THR A 225 2.44 -3.00 -19.06
N VAL A 226 2.00 -4.25 -18.95
CA VAL A 226 2.39 -5.16 -17.86
C VAL A 226 3.04 -6.39 -18.48
N LYS A 227 4.22 -6.75 -17.96
CA LYS A 227 5.04 -7.88 -18.43
C LYS A 227 5.36 -8.80 -17.26
N ILE A 228 5.21 -10.11 -17.46
CA ILE A 228 5.76 -11.15 -16.62
C ILE A 228 7.04 -11.63 -17.31
N LEU A 229 8.15 -11.61 -16.59
CA LEU A 229 9.47 -11.98 -17.07
C LEU A 229 9.95 -13.25 -16.38
N ASN A 230 10.68 -14.08 -17.12
CA ASN A 230 11.46 -15.21 -16.62
C ASN A 230 12.92 -15.08 -17.14
N ASP A 231 13.88 -15.02 -16.23
CA ASP A 231 15.31 -14.77 -16.48
C ASP A 231 15.53 -13.54 -17.37
N GLY A 232 14.78 -12.46 -17.09
CA GLY A 232 14.81 -11.23 -17.88
C GLY A 232 14.12 -11.30 -19.26
N ASN A 233 13.61 -12.46 -19.67
CA ASN A 233 12.86 -12.64 -20.92
C ASN A 233 11.37 -12.46 -20.68
N VAL A 234 10.66 -11.81 -21.60
CA VAL A 234 9.20 -11.61 -21.48
C VAL A 234 8.46 -12.92 -21.73
N ALA A 235 7.91 -13.52 -20.68
CA ALA A 235 7.08 -14.72 -20.78
C ALA A 235 5.65 -14.38 -21.21
N LYS A 236 5.10 -13.27 -20.70
CA LYS A 236 3.76 -12.79 -21.06
C LYS A 236 3.68 -11.28 -20.94
N GLU A 237 2.90 -10.65 -21.81
CA GLU A 237 2.61 -9.22 -21.72
C GLU A 237 1.18 -8.89 -22.12
N SER A 238 0.68 -7.76 -21.62
CA SER A 238 -0.59 -7.16 -22.01
C SER A 238 -0.54 -5.64 -21.84
N SER A 239 -1.42 -4.90 -22.51
CA SER A 239 -1.41 -3.44 -22.47
C SER A 239 -2.77 -2.81 -22.74
N THR A 240 -2.95 -1.56 -22.28
CA THR A 240 -4.15 -0.76 -22.55
C THR A 240 -3.81 0.73 -22.72
N THR A 241 -4.58 1.44 -23.53
CA THR A 241 -4.56 2.90 -23.66
C THR A 241 -5.83 3.55 -23.12
N ALA A 242 -6.83 2.76 -22.71
CA ALA A 242 -8.09 3.28 -22.20
C ALA A 242 -7.88 4.17 -20.97
N GLU A 243 -8.69 5.21 -20.86
CA GLU A 243 -8.78 6.06 -19.67
C GLU A 243 -9.13 5.19 -18.45
N TYR A 244 -8.38 5.33 -17.35
CA TYR A 244 -8.50 4.46 -16.17
C TYR A 244 -8.44 2.95 -16.46
N GLY A 245 -7.85 2.57 -17.60
CA GLY A 245 -7.83 1.21 -18.10
C GLY A 245 -7.12 0.25 -17.15
N VAL A 246 -7.65 -0.97 -17.09
CA VAL A 246 -7.08 -2.09 -16.32
C VAL A 246 -6.40 -3.07 -17.28
N VAL A 247 -5.23 -3.55 -16.91
CA VAL A 247 -4.50 -4.65 -17.53
C VAL A 247 -4.48 -5.80 -16.55
N THR A 248 -4.85 -6.99 -16.99
CA THR A 248 -4.66 -8.23 -16.24
C THR A 248 -3.83 -9.19 -17.10
N VAL A 249 -2.82 -9.80 -16.51
CA VAL A 249 -1.97 -10.79 -17.18
C VAL A 249 -1.67 -11.95 -16.25
N SER A 250 -1.74 -13.16 -16.77
CA SER A 250 -1.36 -14.37 -16.05
C SER A 250 -0.46 -15.24 -16.92
N ALA A 251 0.49 -15.90 -16.28
CA ALA A 251 1.41 -16.86 -16.90
C ALA A 251 1.54 -18.09 -15.99
N SER A 252 1.69 -19.25 -16.63
CA SER A 252 1.93 -20.52 -15.95
C SER A 252 3.21 -21.16 -16.47
N PHE A 253 4.00 -21.72 -15.56
CA PHE A 253 5.30 -22.33 -15.79
C PHE A 253 5.21 -23.76 -15.23
N TYR A 254 5.22 -24.76 -16.10
CA TYR A 254 5.14 -26.19 -15.77
C TYR A 254 6.34 -26.92 -16.36
#